data_AF-A0A1X1FCE9-F1
#
_entry.id   AF-A0A1X1FCE9-F1
#
_cell.length_a   1.000
_cell.length_b   1.000
_cell.length_c   1.000
_cell.angle_alpha   90.00
_cell.angle_beta   90.00
_cell.angle_gamma   90.00
#
_symmetry.space_group_name_H-M   'P 1'
#
loop_
_entity.id
_entity.type
_entity.pdbx_description
1 polymer ?
#
loop_
_entity_poly.entity_id
_entity_poly.type
_entity_poly.pdbx_seq_one_letter_code
_entity_poly.pdbx_strand_id
1 'polypeptide(L)' 'MNAIMYGAIFGMICGIVWVFSGLSGMLIVLALTVIGALIGAVIWKFGGIKNLISQLISDD' A
#
# COMPACT_ATOMS: atom_id res chain seq x y z
N MET A 1 10.32 6.85 -9.08
CA MET A 1 10.58 5.40 -9.29
C MET A 1 9.43 4.83 -10.11
N ASN A 2 9.70 4.16 -11.23
CA ASN A 2 8.66 3.66 -12.13
C ASN A 2 7.83 2.54 -11.49
N ALA A 3 6.53 2.48 -11.79
CA ALA A 3 5.61 1.45 -11.29
C ALA A 3 6.11 0.01 -11.55
N ILE A 4 6.82 -0.18 -12.66
CA ILE A 4 7.47 -1.43 -13.05
C ILE A 4 8.46 -1.91 -11.97
N MET A 5 9.24 -0.99 -11.38
CA MET A 5 10.25 -1.35 -10.39
C MET A 5 9.62 -1.76 -9.06
N TYR A 6 8.53 -1.10 -8.65
CA TYR A 6 7.77 -1.51 -7.47
C TYR A 6 7.10 -2.87 -7.67
N GLY A 7 6.56 -3.13 -8.85
CA GLY A 7 5.99 -4.45 -9.20
C GLY A 7 7.04 -5.56 -9.17
N ALA A 8 8.25 -5.29 -9.68
CA ALA A 8 9.35 -6.25 -9.67
C ALA A 8 9.81 -6.59 -8.25
N ILE A 9 9.92 -5.59 -7.37
CA ILE A 9 10.28 -5.79 -5.95
C ILE A 9 9.20 -6.61 -5.24
N PHE A 10 7.92 -6.29 -5.46
CA PHE A 10 6.80 -7.04 -4.88
C PHE A 10 6.76 -8.50 -5.33
N GLY A 11 6.98 -8.74 -6.63
CA GLY A 11 7.09 -10.07 -7.21
C GLY A 11 8.24 -10.87 -6.62
N MET A 12 9.40 -10.22 -6.40
CA MET A 12 10.56 -10.86 -5.76
C MET A 12 10.25 -11.27 -4.32
N ILE A 13 9.64 -10.40 -3.51
CA ILE A 13 9.29 -10.70 -2.11
C ILE A 13 8.28 -11.86 -2.05
N CYS A 14 7.23 -11.84 -2.86
CA CYS A 14 6.28 -12.95 -2.92
C CYS A 14 6.94 -14.26 -3.37
N GLY A 15 7.85 -14.21 -4.35
CA GLY A 15 8.61 -15.37 -4.81
C GLY A 15 9.50 -15.97 -3.71
N ILE A 16 10.23 -15.13 -2.97
CA ILE A 16 11.04 -15.57 -1.83
C ILE A 16 10.16 -16.25 -0.78
N VAL A 17 9.06 -15.60 -0.40
CA VAL A 17 8.14 -16.13 0.63
C VAL A 17 7.53 -17.46 0.19
N TRP A 18 7.16 -17.59 -1.09
CA TRP A 18 6.68 -18.85 -1.65
C TRP A 18 7.69 -19.99 -1.50
N VAL A 19 8.98 -19.73 -1.79
CA VAL A 19 10.04 -20.74 -1.72
C VAL A 19 10.25 -21.24 -0.29
N PHE A 20 10.16 -20.37 0.72
CA PHE A 20 10.44 -20.74 2.12
C PHE A 20 9.21 -21.15 2.94
N SER A 21 8.02 -20.67 2.59
CA SER A 21 6.80 -20.82 3.38
C SER A 21 5.64 -21.48 2.61
N GLY A 22 5.87 -21.82 1.33
CA GLY A 22 4.89 -22.44 0.45
C GLY A 22 3.70 -21.53 0.12
N LEU A 23 2.62 -22.15 -0.38
CA LEU A 23 1.39 -21.45 -0.80
C LEU A 23 0.75 -20.65 0.34
N SER A 24 0.74 -21.19 1.56
CA SER A 24 0.12 -20.53 2.72
C SER A 24 0.83 -19.22 3.09
N GLY A 25 2.17 -19.21 3.10
CA GLY A 25 2.94 -18.01 3.39
C GLY A 25 2.78 -16.91 2.33
N MET A 26 2.72 -17.28 1.04
CA MET A 26 2.48 -16.31 -0.03
C MET A 26 1.11 -15.65 0.11
N LEU A 27 0.06 -16.42 0.43
CA LEU A 27 -1.29 -15.88 0.61
C LEU A 27 -1.37 -14.88 1.77
N ILE A 28 -0.64 -15.13 2.86
CA ILE A 28 -0.56 -14.20 4.00
C ILE A 28 0.10 -12.88 3.58
N VAL A 29 1.19 -12.93 2.81
CA VAL A 29 1.86 -11.71 2.33
C VAL A 29 1.00 -10.93 1.35
N LEU A 30 0.27 -11.63 0.47
CA LEU A 30 -0.72 -11.00 -0.41
C LEU A 30 -1.84 -10.32 0.39
N ALA A 31 -2.38 -10.99 1.42
CA ALA A 31 -3.41 -10.42 2.29
C ALA A 31 -2.91 -9.17 3.04
N LEU A 32 -1.70 -9.23 3.63
CA LEU A 32 -1.07 -8.09 4.30
C LEU A 32 -0.84 -6.91 3.36
N THR A 33 -0.47 -7.19 2.11
CA THR A 33 -0.28 -6.17 1.07
C THR A 33 -1.57 -5.45 0.75
N VAL A 34 -2.67 -6.19 0.59
CA VAL A 34 -4.00 -5.62 0.33
C VAL A 34 -4.48 -4.79 1.52
N ILE A 35 -4.28 -5.28 2.74
CA ILE A 35 -4.61 -4.53 3.97
C ILE A 35 -3.79 -3.23 4.05
N GLY A 36 -2.49 -3.29 3.81
CA GLY A 36 -1.62 -2.11 3.79
C GLY A 36 -2.05 -1.09 2.73
N ALA A 37 -2.42 -1.54 1.54
CA ALA A 37 -2.93 -0.68 0.47
C ALA A 37 -4.26 -0.01 0.85
N LEU A 38 -5.19 -0.76 1.47
CA LEU A 38 -6.45 -0.22 1.97
C LEU A 38 -6.24 0.85 3.04
N ILE A 39 -5.37 0.59 4.03
CA ILE A 39 -5.05 1.56 5.08
C ILE A 39 -4.42 2.82 4.46
N GLY A 40 -3.46 2.65 3.55
CA GLY A 40 -2.84 3.78 2.84
C GLY A 40 -3.85 4.62 2.06
N ALA A 41 -4.80 3.99 1.37
CA ALA A 41 -5.87 4.68 0.65
C ALA A 41 -6.82 5.44 1.58
N VAL A 42 -7.16 4.86 2.73
CA VAL A 42 -8.00 5.52 3.75
C VAL A 42 -7.28 6.74 4.32
N ILE A 43 -6.02 6.60 4.72
CA ILE A 43 -5.22 7.72 5.26
C ILE A 43 -5.09 8.82 4.21
N TRP A 44 -4.83 8.48 2.95
CA TRP A 44 -4.73 9.46 1.87
C TRP A 44 -6.04 10.22 1.66
N LYS A 45 -7.19 9.53 1.71
CA LYS A 45 -8.51 10.15 1.59
C LYS A 45 -8.81 11.10 2.76
N PHE A 46 -8.55 10.68 4.01
CA PHE A 46 -8.73 11.54 5.18
C PHE A 46 -7.73 12.71 5.25
N GLY A 47 -6.50 12.49 4.80
CA GLY A 47 -5.46 13.53 4.68
C GLY A 47 -5.81 14.57 3.61
N GLY A 48 -6.33 14.13 2.46
CA GLY A 48 -6.83 15.00 1.41
C GLY A 48 -7.97 15.89 1.89
N ILE A 49 -8.94 15.32 2.60
CA ILE A 49 -10.05 16.08 3.20
C ILE A 49 -9.53 17.10 4.22
N LYS A 50 -8.58 16.71 5.08
CA LYS A 50 -7.93 17.64 6.02
C LYS A 50 -7.24 18.81 5.30
N ASN A 51 -6.54 18.53 4.20
CA ASN A 51 -5.84 19.56 3.43
C ASN A 51 -6.83 20.54 2.76
N LEU A 52 -7.94 20.02 2.23
CA LEU A 52 -9.01 20.84 1.67
C LEU A 52 -9.67 21.73 2.74
N ILE A 53 -9.96 21.17 3.93
CA ILE A 53 -10.50 21.95 5.06
C ILE A 53 -9.50 23.01 5.53
N SER A 54 -8.20 22.68 5.56
CA SER A 54 -7.16 23.63 5.97
C SER A 54 -6.98 24.77 4.97
N GLN A 55 -7.20 24.54 3.66
CA GLN A 55 -7.18 25.59 2.64
C GLN A 55 -8.42 26.48 2.74
N LEU A 56 -9.60 25.89 3.02
CA LEU A 56 -10.84 26.65 3.19
C LEU A 56 -10.84 27.55 4.44
N ILE A 57 -10.10 27.18 5.48
CA ILE A 57 -10.02 27.97 6.73
C ILE A 57 -8.88 28.99 6.74
N SER A 58 -7.94 28.91 5.79
CA SER A 58 -6.79 29.82 5.67
C SER A 58 -7.00 30.96 4.67
N ASP A 59 -8.19 31.05 4.06
CA ASP A 59 -8.55 32.07 3.06
C ASP A 59 -9.19 33.33 3.68
N ASP A 60 -9.08 33.49 5.01
CA ASP A 60 -9.35 34.71 5.79
C ASP A 60 -8.07 35.17 6.50
#